data_AF-A0A286RYD4-F1
#
_entry.id   AF-A0A286RYD4-F1
#
_cell.length_a   1.000
_cell.length_b   1.000
_cell.length_c   1.000
_cell.angle_alpha   90.00
_cell.angle_beta   90.00
_cell.angle_gamma   90.00
#
_symmetry.space_group_name_H-M   'P 1'
#
loop_
_entity.id
_entity.type
_entity.pdbx_description
1 polymer ?
#
loop_
_entity_poly.entity_id
_entity_poly.type
_entity_poly.pdbx_seq_one_letter_code
_entity_poly.pdbx_strand_id
1 'polypeptide(L)' 'HSAIGWAWALVLAELVPERADALLARGHEFGQSRVVCGV' A
#
# COMPACT_ATOMS: atom_id res chain seq x y z
N HIS A 1 10.40 4.51 0.51
CA HIS A 1 9.07 4.67 -0.12
C HIS A 1 8.13 3.51 0.18
N SER A 2 8.54 2.25 0.00
CA SER A 2 7.66 1.09 0.22
C SER A 2 7.10 1.00 1.64
N ALA A 3 7.91 1.16 2.68
CA ALA A 3 7.45 1.11 4.07
C ALA A 3 6.38 2.18 4.40
N ILE A 4 6.56 3.41 3.92
CA ILE A 4 5.60 4.50 4.12
C ILE A 4 4.30 4.24 3.33
N GLY A 5 4.41 3.76 2.08
CA GLY A 5 3.24 3.39 1.29
C GLY A 5 2.43 2.27 1.94
N TRP A 6 3.10 1.29 2.55
CA TRP A 6 2.45 0.22 3.31
C TRP A 6 1.80 0.74 4.60
N ALA A 7 2.47 1.60 5.36
CA ALA A 7 1.90 2.20 6.56
C ALA A 7 0.61 2.97 6.27
N TRP A 8 0.57 3.75 5.18
CA TRP A 8 -0.65 4.41 4.75
C TRP A 8 -1.76 3.43 4.32
N ALA A 9 -1.42 2.36 3.61
CA ALA A 9 -2.39 1.34 3.22
C ALA A 9 -3.06 0.70 4.46
N LEU A 10 -2.29 0.41 5.51
CA LEU A 10 -2.82 -0.13 6.76
C LEU A 10 -3.75 0.87 7.47
N VAL A 11 -3.32 2.13 7.64
CA VAL A 11 -4.14 3.18 8.28
C VAL A 11 -5.46 3.38 7.53
N LEU A 12 -5.42 3.42 6.20
CA LEU A 12 -6.63 3.59 5.39
C LEU A 12 -7.53 2.35 5.43
N ALA A 13 -6.96 1.14 5.46
CA ALA A 13 -7.71 -0.10 5.57
C ALA A 13 -8.43 -0.22 6.92
N GLU A 14 -7.82 0.29 7.99
CA GLU A 14 -8.46 0.40 9.31
C GLU A 14 -9.58 1.45 9.32
N LEU A 15 -9.37 2.59 8.64
CA LEU A 15 -10.36 3.68 8.59
C LEU A 15 -11.58 3.36 7.71
N VAL A 16 -11.40 2.58 6.64
CA VAL A 16 -12.47 2.21 5.68
C VAL A 16 -12.43 0.71 5.40
N PRO A 17 -12.91 -0.14 6.33
CA PRO A 17 -12.76 -1.59 6.26
C PRO A 17 -13.38 -2.23 5.02
N GLU A 18 -14.44 -1.65 4.46
CA GLU A 18 -15.10 -2.14 3.24
C GLU A 18 -14.20 -2.07 2.01
N ARG A 19 -13.09 -1.32 2.09
CA ARG A 19 -12.09 -1.16 1.03
C ARG A 19 -10.74 -1.77 1.39
N ALA A 20 -10.62 -2.49 2.51
CA ALA A 20 -9.34 -2.98 3.03
C ALA A 20 -8.54 -3.76 1.97
N ASP A 21 -9.15 -4.72 1.28
CA ASP A 21 -8.45 -5.52 0.27
C ASP A 21 -7.87 -4.67 -0.86
N ALA A 22 -8.65 -3.73 -1.38
CA ALA A 22 -8.21 -2.83 -2.45
C ALA A 22 -7.07 -1.89 -1.97
N LEU A 23 -7.15 -1.41 -0.74
CA LEU A 23 -6.14 -0.52 -0.14
C LEU A 23 -4.83 -1.26 0.14
N LEU A 24 -4.91 -2.47 0.68
CA LEU A 24 -3.74 -3.32 0.92
C LEU A 24 -3.09 -3.76 -0.40
N ALA A 25 -3.89 -4.17 -1.40
CA ALA A 25 -3.40 -4.48 -2.73
C ALA A 25 -2.64 -3.28 -3.34
N ARG A 26 -3.20 -2.07 -3.23
CA ARG A 26 -2.55 -0.86 -3.70
C ARG A 26 -1.23 -0.56 -2.98
N GLY A 27 -1.18 -0.76 -1.66
CA GLY A 27 0.05 -0.62 -0.87
C GLY A 27 1.15 -1.59 -1.32
N HIS A 28 0.78 -2.84 -1.61
CA HIS A 28 1.70 -3.83 -2.13
C HIS A 28 2.22 -3.46 -3.53
N GLU A 29 1.34 -3.10 -4.46
CA GLU A 29 1.71 -2.65 -5.81
C GLU A 29 2.63 -1.43 -5.79
N PHE A 30 2.40 -0.49 -4.87
CA PHE A 30 3.29 0.66 -4.71
C PHE A 30 4.70 0.23 -4.31
N GLY A 31 4.84 -0.79 -3.44
CA GLY A 31 6.11 -1.43 -3.13
C GLY A 31 6.76 -2.09 -4.34
N GLN A 32 5.98 -2.83 -5.15
CA GLN A 32 6.47 -3.46 -6.38
C GLN A 32 6.95 -2.42 -7.41
N SER A 33 6.28 -1.27 -7.50
CA SER A 33 6.71 -0.18 -8.39
C SER A 33 8.12 0.30 -8.06
N ARG A 34 8.54 0.29 -6.79
CA ARG A 34 9.90 0.68 -6.38
C ARG A 34 10.96 -0.29 -6.88
N VAL A 35 10.65 -1.59 -6.86
CA VAL A 35 11.51 -2.63 -7.43
C VAL A 35 11.66 -2.40 -8.94
N VAL A 36 10.55 -2.17 -9.66
CA VAL A 36 10.57 -1.91 -11.10
C VAL A 36 11.36 -0.63 -11.45
N CYS A 37 11.20 0.43 -10.66
CA CYS A 37 11.94 1.67 -10.87
C CYS A 37 13.41 1.59 -10.41
N GLY A 38 13.82 0.54 -9.71
CA GLY A 38 15.19 0.36 -9.21
C GLY A 38 15.61 1.35 -8.12
N VAL A 39 14.67 1.86 -7.32
CA VAL A 39 14.88 2.93 -6.32
C VAL A 39 14.18 2.72 -4.99
#